data_AF-A0AAN2CCK2-F1
#
_entry.id   AF-A0AAN2CCK2-F1
#
_cell.length_a   1.000
_cell.length_b   1.000
_cell.length_c   1.000
_cell.angle_alpha   90.00
_cell.angle_beta   90.00
_cell.angle_gamma   90.00
#
_symmetry.space_group_name_H-M   'P 1'
#
loop_
_entity.id
_entity.type
_entity.pdbx_description
1 polymer ?
#
loop_
_entity_poly.entity_id
_entity_poly.type
_entity_poly.pdbx_seq_one_letter_code
_entity_poly.pdbx_strand_id
1 'polypeptide(L)'
;MAKPAHLDFTSATANEIVEAIDAGITTAQNLHAFRSRMGGAAKADKHYPETRQALNILKRLKSQNRGAKNIKKILSPYNAELAKQRDVLDIIQPVLTAWRLFYAKQGIGLMNDQVLLLKMVEAAGELEKLTGEPVPDMATTD
;
A
#
# COMPACT_ATOMS: atom_id res chain seq x y z
N MET A 1 -1.23 -25.45 31.97
CA MET A 1 -1.74 -24.76 30.78
C MET A 1 -1.39 -25.62 29.57
N ALA A 2 -2.37 -26.04 28.77
CA ALA A 2 -2.11 -26.90 27.61
C ALA A 2 -1.36 -26.13 26.53
N LYS A 3 -0.31 -26.75 25.96
CA LYS A 3 0.44 -26.21 24.82
C LYS A 3 -0.55 -25.98 23.65
N PRO A 4 -0.53 -24.83 22.96
CA PRO A 4 -1.43 -24.62 21.82
C PRO A 4 -1.22 -25.75 20.81
N ALA A 5 -2.32 -26.37 20.36
CA ALA A 5 -2.24 -27.40 19.34
C ALA A 5 -1.52 -26.83 18.11
N HIS A 6 -0.47 -27.50 17.65
CA HIS A 6 0.21 -27.11 16.43
C HIS A 6 -0.77 -27.22 15.26
N LEU A 7 -0.88 -26.15 14.45
CA LEU A 7 -1.68 -26.18 13.24
C LEU A 7 -1.21 -27.29 12.31
N ASP A 8 -2.14 -28.13 11.85
CA ASP A 8 -1.89 -29.12 10.82
C ASP A 8 -2.10 -28.51 9.42
N PHE A 9 -1.00 -28.23 8.73
CA PHE A 9 -1.01 -27.68 7.37
C PHE A 9 -1.55 -28.64 6.31
N THR A 10 -1.74 -29.93 6.63
CA THR A 10 -2.27 -30.92 5.67
C THR A 10 -3.78 -30.85 5.52
N SER A 11 -4.48 -30.34 6.55
CA SER A 11 -5.94 -30.30 6.64
C SER A 11 -6.50 -28.88 6.79
N ALA A 12 -5.69 -27.90 7.21
CA ALA A 12 -6.12 -26.52 7.37
C ALA A 12 -6.40 -25.82 6.03
N THR A 13 -7.46 -25.02 6.02
CA THR A 13 -7.78 -24.09 4.93
C THR A 13 -6.82 -22.91 4.89
N ALA A 14 -6.77 -22.21 3.76
CA ALA A 14 -5.92 -21.04 3.59
C ALA A 14 -6.19 -19.94 4.64
N ASN A 15 -7.45 -19.74 5.01
CA ASN A 15 -7.83 -18.74 6.02
C ASN A 15 -7.40 -19.17 7.43
N GLU A 16 -7.61 -20.43 7.82
CA GLU A 16 -7.15 -20.95 9.11
C GLU A 16 -5.63 -20.87 9.24
N ILE A 17 -4.89 -21.12 8.14
CA ILE A 17 -3.44 -20.95 8.10
C ILE A 17 -3.04 -19.49 8.33
N VAL A 18 -3.72 -18.54 7.68
CA VAL A 18 -3.46 -17.10 7.84
C VAL A 18 -3.79 -16.66 9.27
N GLU A 19 -4.95 -17.03 9.79
CA GLU A 19 -5.39 -16.71 11.16
C GLU A 19 -4.43 -17.28 12.22
N ALA A 20 -3.97 -18.51 12.04
CA ALA A 20 -2.99 -19.12 12.95
C ALA A 20 -1.62 -18.43 12.88
N ILE A 21 -1.23 -17.87 11.74
CA ILE A 21 -0.02 -17.06 11.61
C ILE A 21 -0.21 -15.70 12.28
N ASP A 22 -1.35 -15.05 12.08
CA ASP A 22 -1.67 -13.75 12.69
C ASP A 22 -1.81 -13.86 14.21
N ALA A 23 -2.37 -14.97 14.72
CA ALA A 23 -2.49 -15.28 16.14
C ALA A 23 -1.17 -15.76 16.78
N GLY A 24 -0.08 -15.90 16.01
CA GLY A 24 1.21 -16.36 16.50
C GLY A 24 1.26 -17.84 16.90
N ILE A 25 0.26 -18.64 16.51
CA ILE A 25 0.20 -20.09 16.73
C ILE A 25 1.22 -20.81 15.84
N THR A 26 1.48 -20.28 14.64
CA THR A 26 2.55 -20.71 13.74
C THR A 26 3.17 -19.52 13.01
N THR A 27 4.10 -19.75 12.08
CA THR A 27 4.77 -18.69 11.31
C THR A 27 4.75 -18.98 9.82
N ALA A 28 4.88 -17.94 9.00
CA ALA A 28 5.08 -18.10 7.55
C ALA A 28 6.33 -18.93 7.22
N GLN A 29 7.37 -18.88 8.07
CA GLN A 29 8.56 -19.72 7.93
C GLN A 29 8.24 -21.20 8.16
N ASN A 30 7.39 -21.53 9.13
CA ASN A 30 6.93 -22.90 9.35
C ASN A 30 6.11 -23.42 8.16
N LEU A 31 5.26 -22.57 7.57
CA LEU A 31 4.53 -22.89 6.34
C LEU A 31 5.48 -23.16 5.16
N HIS A 32 6.52 -22.35 4.97
CA HIS A 32 7.56 -22.60 3.98
C HIS A 32 8.32 -23.91 4.25
N ALA A 33 8.70 -24.16 5.50
CA ALA A 33 9.39 -25.38 5.90
C ALA A 33 8.53 -26.63 5.67
N PHE A 34 7.23 -26.58 5.98
CA PHE A 34 6.27 -27.63 5.65
C PHE A 34 6.27 -27.93 4.15
N ARG A 35 6.10 -26.90 3.31
CA ARG A 35 6.08 -27.06 1.85
C ARG A 35 7.39 -27.65 1.30
N SER A 36 8.54 -27.30 1.90
CA SER A 36 9.82 -27.93 1.56
C SER A 36 9.88 -29.41 1.92
N ARG A 37 9.36 -29.80 3.10
CA ARG A 37 9.29 -31.21 3.54
C ARG A 37 8.37 -32.05 2.67
N MET A 38 7.31 -31.47 2.10
CA MET A 38 6.39 -32.15 1.18
C MET A 38 6.95 -32.30 -0.25
N GLY A 39 8.26 -32.19 -0.42
CA GLY A 39 8.94 -32.36 -1.69
C GLY A 39 9.02 -31.07 -2.54
N GLY A 40 8.96 -29.91 -1.88
CA GLY A 40 9.14 -28.60 -2.51
C GLY A 40 7.85 -27.98 -3.06
N ALA A 41 7.96 -26.74 -3.55
CA ALA A 41 6.82 -25.91 -3.92
C ALA A 41 5.88 -26.58 -4.95
N ALA A 42 6.41 -27.23 -5.97
CA ALA A 42 5.60 -27.85 -7.03
C ALA A 42 4.76 -29.04 -6.51
N LYS A 43 5.33 -29.89 -5.65
CA LYS A 43 4.60 -31.02 -5.04
C LYS A 43 3.62 -30.53 -3.98
N ALA A 44 4.03 -29.56 -3.16
CA ALA A 44 3.16 -28.96 -2.16
C ALA A 44 1.96 -28.22 -2.78
N ASP A 45 2.13 -27.55 -3.91
CA ASP A 45 1.03 -26.89 -4.63
C ASP A 45 -0.01 -27.88 -5.14
N LYS A 46 0.43 -29.07 -5.56
CA LYS A 46 -0.45 -30.12 -6.07
C LYS A 46 -1.24 -30.81 -4.95
N HIS A 47 -0.58 -31.12 -3.84
CA HIS A 47 -1.17 -31.93 -2.75
C HIS A 47 -1.78 -31.09 -1.63
N TYR A 48 -1.31 -29.84 -1.44
CA TYR A 48 -1.73 -28.93 -0.37
C TYR A 48 -1.95 -27.51 -0.91
N PRO A 49 -2.92 -27.32 -1.84
CA PRO A 49 -3.15 -26.04 -2.51
C PRO A 49 -3.44 -24.88 -1.55
N GLU A 50 -4.11 -25.16 -0.43
CA GLU A 50 -4.42 -24.20 0.64
C GLU A 50 -3.16 -23.50 1.18
N THR A 51 -2.02 -24.21 1.22
CA THR A 51 -0.74 -23.63 1.69
C THR A 51 -0.19 -22.57 0.73
N ARG A 52 -0.44 -22.72 -0.58
CA ARG A 52 -0.08 -21.72 -1.58
C ARG A 52 -1.02 -20.52 -1.50
N GLN A 53 -2.31 -20.78 -1.35
CA GLN A 53 -3.32 -19.73 -1.23
C GLN A 53 -3.09 -18.88 0.01
N ALA A 54 -2.77 -19.50 1.16
CA ALA A 54 -2.35 -18.79 2.36
C ALA A 54 -1.14 -17.89 2.12
N LEU A 55 -0.09 -18.37 1.45
CA LEU A 55 1.08 -17.54 1.09
C LEU A 55 0.71 -16.36 0.19
N ASN A 56 -0.21 -16.54 -0.75
CA ASN A 56 -0.69 -15.46 -1.62
C ASN A 56 -1.45 -14.39 -0.81
N ILE A 57 -2.31 -14.82 0.12
CA ILE A 57 -3.04 -13.92 1.02
C ILE A 57 -2.05 -13.14 1.89
N LEU A 58 -1.09 -13.82 2.55
CA LEU A 58 -0.06 -13.18 3.36
C LEU A 58 0.79 -12.19 2.56
N LYS A 59 1.15 -12.53 1.32
CA LYS A 59 1.90 -11.64 0.43
C LYS A 59 1.09 -10.37 0.11
N ARG A 60 -0.20 -10.51 -0.18
CA ARG A 60 -1.11 -9.39 -0.43
C ARG A 60 -1.25 -8.50 0.80
N LEU A 61 -1.52 -9.08 1.97
CA LEU A 61 -1.64 -8.36 3.25
C LEU A 61 -0.34 -7.62 3.60
N LYS A 62 0.82 -8.26 3.39
CA LYS A 62 2.12 -7.63 3.61
C LYS A 62 2.35 -6.44 2.67
N SER A 63 1.96 -6.57 1.40
CA SER A 63 2.05 -5.49 0.42
C SER A 63 1.15 -4.31 0.82
N GLN A 64 -0.10 -4.57 1.17
CA GLN A 64 -1.06 -3.57 1.66
C GLN A 64 -0.54 -2.85 2.92
N ASN A 65 -0.08 -3.61 3.91
CA ASN A 65 0.50 -3.07 5.14
C ASN A 65 1.76 -2.22 4.88
N ARG A 66 2.59 -2.60 3.91
CA ARG A 66 3.75 -1.79 3.49
C ARG A 66 3.29 -0.50 2.83
N GLY A 67 2.28 -0.54 1.97
CA GLY A 67 1.66 0.64 1.37
C GLY A 67 1.13 1.62 2.42
N ALA A 68 0.30 1.12 3.35
CA ALA A 68 -0.24 1.93 4.44
C ALA A 68 0.85 2.54 5.34
N LYS A 69 1.89 1.75 5.69
CA LYS A 69 3.04 2.26 6.47
C LYS A 69 3.81 3.33 5.72
N ASN A 70 4.01 3.18 4.42
CA ASN A 70 4.68 4.18 3.59
C ASN A 70 3.89 5.49 3.54
N ILE A 71 2.58 5.42 3.30
CA ILE A 71 1.69 6.59 3.30
C ILE A 71 1.74 7.29 4.66
N LYS A 72 1.58 6.53 5.76
CA LYS A 72 1.67 7.07 7.12
C LYS A 72 3.01 7.74 7.39
N LYS A 73 4.11 7.15 6.92
CA LYS A 73 5.46 7.72 7.06
C LYS A 73 5.61 9.05 6.32
N ILE A 74 5.10 9.13 5.09
CA ILE A 74 5.12 10.36 4.28
C ILE A 74 4.28 11.45 4.95
N LEU A 75 3.09 11.11 5.42
CA LEU A 75 2.17 12.08 6.04
C LEU A 75 2.52 12.45 7.47
N SER A 76 3.29 11.63 8.20
CA SER A 76 3.60 11.82 9.62
C SER A 76 4.05 13.25 9.99
N PRO A 77 5.03 13.88 9.30
CA PRO A 77 5.44 15.24 9.63
C PRO A 77 4.32 16.27 9.38
N TYR A 78 3.53 16.09 8.31
CA TYR A 78 2.46 17.01 7.94
C TYR A 78 1.23 16.88 8.84
N ASN A 79 0.91 15.66 9.29
CA ASN A 79 -0.16 15.43 10.26
C ASN A 79 0.08 16.17 11.57
N ALA A 80 1.35 16.31 12.00
CA ALA A 80 1.69 17.08 13.19
C ALA A 80 1.46 18.59 12.99
N GLU A 81 1.67 19.09 11.78
CA GLU A 81 1.38 20.49 11.44
C GLU A 81 -0.12 20.74 11.27
N LEU A 82 -0.85 19.82 10.66
CA LEU A 82 -2.32 19.86 10.56
C LEU A 82 -2.98 19.79 11.95
N ALA A 83 -2.42 19.01 12.87
CA ALA A 83 -2.90 18.95 14.26
C ALA A 83 -2.73 20.30 15.00
N LYS A 84 -1.82 21.16 14.54
CA LYS A 84 -1.67 22.55 15.00
C LYS A 84 -2.59 23.53 14.25
N GLN A 85 -3.54 23.03 13.46
CA GLN A 85 -4.46 23.82 12.63
C GLN A 85 -3.76 24.71 11.59
N ARG A 86 -2.55 24.36 11.15
CA ARG A 86 -1.91 25.05 10.03
C ARG A 86 -2.67 24.77 8.74
N ASP A 87 -2.81 25.81 7.92
CA ASP A 87 -3.43 25.70 6.61
C ASP A 87 -2.59 24.82 5.67
N VAL A 88 -3.26 24.03 4.83
CA VAL A 88 -2.59 23.11 3.90
C VAL A 88 -1.73 23.89 2.90
N LEU A 89 -2.20 25.03 2.38
CA LEU A 89 -1.45 25.86 1.45
C LEU A 89 -0.19 26.40 2.10
N ASP A 90 -0.26 26.80 3.37
CA ASP A 90 0.93 27.24 4.13
C ASP A 90 1.95 26.11 4.34
N ILE A 91 1.48 24.88 4.53
CA ILE A 91 2.34 23.70 4.67
C ILE A 91 3.08 23.41 3.34
N ILE A 92 2.38 23.51 2.21
CA ILE A 92 2.95 23.18 0.88
C ILE A 92 3.57 24.39 0.15
N GLN A 93 3.46 25.60 0.68
CA GLN A 93 3.94 26.85 0.08
C GLN A 93 5.40 26.77 -0.43
N PRO A 94 6.36 26.15 0.28
CA PRO A 94 7.72 26.04 -0.22
C PRO A 94 7.81 25.27 -1.55
N VAL A 95 7.01 24.22 -1.71
CA VAL A 95 6.96 23.39 -2.93
C VAL A 95 6.29 24.16 -4.07
N LEU A 96 5.18 24.85 -3.80
CA LEU A 96 4.51 25.70 -4.78
C LEU A 96 5.47 26.80 -5.29
N THR A 97 6.23 27.40 -4.39
CA THR A 97 7.23 28.43 -4.73
C THR A 97 8.33 27.87 -5.63
N ALA A 98 8.86 26.69 -5.32
CA ALA A 98 9.87 26.03 -6.15
C ALA A 98 9.37 25.75 -7.57
N TRP A 99 8.14 25.25 -7.71
CA TRP A 99 7.50 25.05 -9.01
C TRP A 99 7.28 26.35 -9.77
N ARG A 100 6.81 27.41 -9.11
CA ARG A 100 6.65 28.74 -9.74
C ARG A 100 7.96 29.24 -10.33
N LEU A 101 9.05 29.14 -9.58
CA LEU A 101 10.38 29.54 -10.06
C LEU A 101 10.85 28.68 -11.23
N PHE A 102 10.55 27.38 -11.21
CA PHE A 102 10.87 26.47 -12.31
C PHE A 102 10.16 26.87 -13.60
N TYR A 103 8.86 27.17 -13.55
CA TYR A 103 8.08 27.60 -14.72
C TYR A 103 8.46 29.02 -15.18
N ALA A 104 8.78 29.92 -14.25
CA ALA A 104 9.23 31.27 -14.57
C ALA A 104 10.51 31.27 -15.41
N LYS A 105 11.45 30.35 -15.15
CA LYS A 105 12.67 30.16 -15.96
C LYS A 105 12.38 29.76 -17.41
N GLN A 106 11.18 29.26 -17.69
CA GLN A 106 10.73 28.88 -19.03
C GLN A 106 9.83 29.96 -19.65
N GLY A 107 9.71 31.13 -19.00
CA GLY A 107 8.86 32.23 -19.46
C GLY A 107 7.39 32.10 -19.07
N ILE A 108 7.03 31.15 -18.19
CA ILE A 108 5.64 30.91 -17.77
C ILE A 108 5.44 31.41 -16.34
N GLY A 109 4.71 32.52 -16.18
CA GLY A 109 4.37 33.09 -14.88
C GLY A 109 3.09 32.48 -14.30
N LEU A 110 3.22 31.61 -13.29
CA LEU A 110 2.07 31.00 -12.62
C LEU A 110 1.92 31.49 -11.17
N MET A 111 0.67 31.59 -10.71
CA MET A 111 0.31 31.74 -9.30
C MET A 111 0.37 30.39 -8.57
N ASN A 112 0.37 30.43 -7.23
CA ASN A 112 0.36 29.23 -6.39
C ASN A 112 -0.82 28.30 -6.75
N ASP A 113 -2.01 28.86 -6.89
CA ASP A 113 -3.23 28.09 -7.18
C ASP A 113 -3.20 27.45 -8.56
N GLN A 114 -2.65 28.16 -9.56
CA GLN A 114 -2.46 27.62 -10.91
C GLN A 114 -1.46 26.47 -10.94
N VAL A 115 -0.40 26.55 -10.13
CA VAL A 115 0.57 25.46 -9.97
C VAL A 115 -0.07 24.27 -9.26
N LEU A 116 -0.86 24.51 -8.22
CA LEU A 116 -1.57 23.44 -7.52
C LEU A 116 -2.53 22.71 -8.46
N LEU A 117 -3.35 23.44 -9.22
CA LEU A 117 -4.23 22.88 -10.25
C LEU A 117 -3.46 22.05 -11.27
N LEU A 118 -2.37 22.60 -11.83
CA LEU A 118 -1.53 21.90 -12.79
C LEU A 118 -0.99 20.58 -12.23
N LYS A 119 -0.47 20.59 -11.00
CA LYS A 119 0.07 19.37 -10.36
C LYS A 119 -1.03 18.35 -10.06
N MET A 120 -2.26 18.79 -9.79
CA MET A 120 -3.39 17.89 -9.58
C MET A 120 -3.91 17.28 -10.88
N VAL A 121 -3.90 18.02 -11.98
CA VAL A 121 -4.17 17.46 -13.32
C VAL A 121 -3.11 16.43 -13.70
N GLU A 122 -1.82 16.73 -13.50
CA GLU A 122 -0.73 15.78 -13.75
C GLU A 122 -0.89 14.50 -12.91
N ALA A 123 -1.20 14.64 -11.62
CA ALA A 123 -1.42 13.51 -10.71
C ALA A 123 -2.67 12.68 -11.07
N ALA A 124 -3.74 13.32 -11.56
CA ALA A 124 -4.92 12.62 -12.05
C ALA A 124 -4.54 11.69 -13.22
N GLY A 125 -3.78 12.18 -14.19
CA GLY A 125 -3.30 11.35 -15.30
C GLY A 125 -2.36 10.21 -14.87
N GLU A 126 -1.58 10.40 -13.80
CA GLU A 126 -0.80 9.30 -13.18
C GLU A 126 -1.70 8.26 -12.52
N LEU A 127 -2.76 8.70 -11.84
CA LEU A 127 -3.73 7.82 -11.19
C LEU A 127 -4.51 6.97 -12.20
N GLU A 128 -4.93 7.55 -13.32
CA GLU A 128 -5.58 6.82 -14.42
C GLU A 128 -4.66 5.74 -14.99
N LYS A 129 -3.38 6.06 -15.21
CA LYS A 129 -2.39 5.06 -15.68
C LYS A 129 -2.19 3.92 -14.68
N LEU A 130 -2.30 4.21 -13.39
CA LEU A 130 -2.11 3.23 -12.33
C LEU A 130 -3.33 2.31 -12.15
N THR A 131 -4.53 2.86 -12.26
CA THR A 131 -5.80 2.18 -11.93
C THR A 131 -6.54 1.66 -13.15
N GLY A 132 -6.34 2.27 -14.33
CA GLY A 132 -7.15 2.06 -15.51
C GLY A 132 -8.54 2.71 -15.44
N GLU A 133 -8.84 3.43 -14.37
CA GLU A 133 -10.11 4.11 -14.14
C GLU A 133 -9.96 5.61 -14.45
N PRO A 134 -10.89 6.24 -15.18
CA PRO A 134 -10.82 7.67 -15.47
C PRO A 134 -11.06 8.49 -14.20
N VAL A 135 -10.32 9.59 -14.05
CA VAL A 135 -10.58 10.58 -13.01
C VAL A 135 -11.65 11.55 -13.52
N PRO A 136 -12.71 11.85 -12.75
CA PRO A 136 -13.74 12.79 -13.18
C PRO A 136 -13.16 14.13 -13.61
N ASP A 137 -13.74 14.71 -14.67
CA ASP A 137 -13.33 16.02 -15.14
C ASP A 137 -13.58 17.08 -14.05
N MET A 138 -12.57 17.90 -13.80
CA MET A 138 -12.63 18.97 -12.80
C MET A 138 -13.26 20.25 -13.35
N ALA A 139 -13.43 20.35 -14.67
CA ALA A 139 -14.01 21.52 -15.34
C ALA A 139 -15.53 21.41 -15.55
N THR A 140 -16.12 20.23 -15.34
CA THR A 140 -17.56 20.00 -15.53
C THR A 140 -18.20 19.41 -14.28
N THR A 141 -19.15 20.15 -13.71
CA THR A 141 -20.09 19.63 -12.72
C THR A 141 -21.34 19.16 -13.47
N ASP A 142 -21.48 17.85 -13.66
CA ASP A 142 -22.80 17.22 -13.83
C ASP A 142 -23.18 16.47 -12.55
#